data_AF-A0A845GU78-F1
#
_entry.id   AF-A0A845GU78-F1
#
_cell.length_a   1.000
_cell.length_b   1.000
_cell.length_c   1.000
_cell.angle_alpha   90.00
_cell.angle_beta   90.00
_cell.angle_gamma   90.00
#
_symmetry.space_group_name_H-M   'P 1'
#
loop_
_entity.id
_entity.type
_entity.pdbx_description
1 polymer ?
#
loop_
_entity_poly.entity_id
_entity_poly.type
_entity_poly.pdbx_seq_one_letter_code
_entity_poly.pdbx_strand_id
1 'polypeptide(L)'
;MQNSLVMAGDPGIPTTWETLFSNALTVIDFVAAPNLTTPGFAIETILGQQVRAETSVEIIAKKMWHRGDRITGRDIFDFALIAEREPKALMAAAEWMVRHAAAVFQQLDERYEPLKKQFEAVDALNFHPTFDQACGTLKAMLTAMLEESPQRKSDAPDVDDGPHDGPAVTGT
;
A
#
# COMPACT_ATOMS: atom_id res chain seq x y z
N MET A 1 6.03 39.37 30.77
CA MET A 1 7.43 39.39 30.31
C MET A 1 7.58 38.28 29.29
N GLN A 2 7.83 38.62 28.03
CA GLN A 2 7.92 37.67 26.93
C GLN A 2 9.37 37.66 26.47
N ASN A 3 10.08 36.57 26.74
CA ASN A 3 11.50 36.43 26.44
C ASN A 3 11.64 35.94 24.99
N SER A 4 11.65 36.87 24.04
CA SER A 4 11.97 36.57 22.65
C SER A 4 13.49 36.53 22.48
N LEU A 5 14.06 35.32 22.37
CA LEU A 5 15.47 35.13 22.03
C LEU A 5 15.62 35.40 20.52
N VAL A 6 16.17 36.57 20.15
CA VAL A 6 16.48 36.93 18.77
C VAL A 6 17.82 36.29 18.40
N MET A 7 17.81 35.30 17.53
CA MET A 7 19.03 34.79 16.91
C MET A 7 19.43 35.74 15.78
N ALA A 8 20.64 36.29 15.84
CA ALA A 8 21.19 37.14 14.78
C ALA A 8 21.39 36.28 13.51
N GLY A 9 20.57 36.51 12.49
CA GLY A 9 20.59 35.76 11.22
C GLY A 9 21.22 36.54 10.08
N ASP A 10 21.99 35.83 9.25
CA ASP A 10 22.45 36.26 7.93
C ASP A 10 21.27 36.75 7.05
N PRO A 11 21.47 37.74 6.17
CA PRO A 11 20.42 38.20 5.27
C PRO A 11 20.04 37.10 4.27
N GLY A 12 18.93 36.42 4.54
CA GLY A 12 18.38 35.37 3.68
C GLY A 12 17.79 34.18 4.43
N ILE A 13 18.08 34.02 5.73
CA ILE A 13 17.50 32.96 6.56
C ILE A 13 16.35 33.54 7.39
N PRO A 14 15.13 32.95 7.35
CA PRO A 14 14.00 33.41 8.14
C PRO A 14 14.36 33.45 9.64
N THR A 15 14.22 34.62 10.26
CA THR A 15 14.65 34.90 11.64
C THR A 15 13.62 34.55 12.70
N THR A 16 12.42 34.10 12.29
CA THR A 16 11.38 33.65 13.21
C THR A 16 10.99 32.21 12.96
N TRP A 17 10.80 31.49 14.07
CA TRP A 17 10.34 30.11 14.08
C TRP A 17 8.98 29.96 13.39
N GLU A 18 8.10 30.97 13.48
CA GLU A 18 6.80 30.99 12.77
C GLU A 18 6.95 30.81 11.24
N THR A 19 7.97 31.44 10.64
CA THR A 19 8.19 31.41 9.19
C THR A 19 8.78 30.07 8.73
N LEU A 20 9.64 29.46 9.55
CA LEU A 20 10.17 28.11 9.30
C LEU A 20 9.07 27.06 9.44
N PHE A 21 8.21 27.16 10.45
CA PHE A 21 7.10 26.23 10.65
C PHE A 21 5.97 26.39 9.62
N SER A 22 5.69 27.61 9.15
CA SER A 22 4.64 27.85 8.15
C SER A 22 4.95 27.21 6.79
N ASN A 23 6.23 27.09 6.43
CA ASN A 23 6.68 26.41 5.20
C ASN A 23 6.93 24.91 5.39
N ALA A 24 6.89 24.41 6.63
CA ALA A 24 7.25 23.04 7.01
C ALA A 24 6.17 22.39 7.87
N LEU A 25 4.89 22.65 7.58
CA LEU A 25 3.79 21.90 8.20
C LEU A 25 3.86 20.44 7.72
N THR A 26 4.59 19.63 8.47
CA THR A 26 4.61 18.18 8.36
C THR A 26 3.30 17.65 8.96
N VAL A 27 2.36 17.29 8.11
CA VAL A 27 1.18 16.54 8.55
C VAL A 27 1.65 15.14 8.96
N ILE A 28 1.37 14.75 10.20
CA ILE A 28 1.57 13.38 10.69
C ILE A 28 0.20 12.73 10.78
N ASP A 29 -0.03 11.72 9.95
CA ASP A 29 -1.24 10.92 9.98
C ASP A 29 -1.00 9.63 10.76
N PHE A 30 -1.94 9.28 11.65
CA PHE A 30 -1.95 7.99 12.35
C PHE A 30 -2.99 7.08 11.72
N VAL A 31 -2.54 5.97 11.13
CA VAL A 31 -3.42 4.94 10.56
C VAL A 31 -3.27 3.67 11.39
N ALA A 32 -4.37 3.22 12.00
CA ALA A 32 -4.42 1.95 12.74
C ALA A 32 -4.95 0.84 11.83
N ALA A 33 -4.05 0.06 11.23
CA ALA A 33 -4.38 -1.12 10.43
C ALA A 33 -3.39 -2.25 10.72
N PRO A 34 -3.84 -3.52 10.78
CA PRO A 34 -2.93 -4.66 10.92
C PRO A 34 -2.06 -4.81 9.67
N ASN A 35 -0.97 -5.57 9.79
CA ASN A 35 -0.18 -5.94 8.62
C ASN A 35 -0.96 -6.94 7.76
N LEU A 36 -0.92 -6.76 6.43
CA LEU A 36 -1.53 -7.68 5.47
C LEU A 36 -0.52 -8.73 5.00
N THR A 37 0.75 -8.36 4.88
CA THR A 37 1.83 -9.20 4.36
C THR A 37 2.76 -9.71 5.46
N THR A 38 3.51 -10.77 5.15
CA THR A 38 4.55 -11.31 6.04
C THR A 38 5.87 -11.46 5.26
N PRO A 39 6.94 -10.71 5.62
CA PRO A 39 6.98 -9.66 6.64
C PRO A 39 6.31 -8.35 6.18
N GLY A 40 5.53 -7.72 7.07
CA GLY A 40 4.87 -6.42 6.79
C GLY A 40 5.74 -5.18 7.04
N PHE A 41 6.93 -5.34 7.62
CA PHE A 41 7.87 -4.23 7.86
C PHE A 41 9.32 -4.72 7.82
N ALA A 42 10.24 -3.78 7.59
CA ALA A 42 11.67 -3.93 7.78
C ALA A 42 12.15 -3.01 8.92
N ILE A 43 13.28 -3.35 9.54
CA ILE A 43 13.96 -2.45 10.47
C ILE A 43 14.92 -1.58 9.66
N GLU A 44 14.65 -0.29 9.65
CA GLU A 44 15.47 0.72 8.97
C GLU A 44 16.17 1.60 10.01
N THR A 45 17.37 2.09 9.68
CA THR A 45 18.07 3.07 10.52
C THR A 45 17.84 4.47 9.96
N ILE A 46 17.00 5.26 10.65
CA ILE A 46 16.68 6.63 10.28
C ILE A 46 17.23 7.56 11.36
N LEU A 47 18.16 8.45 10.97
CA LEU A 47 18.82 9.39 11.89
C LEU A 47 19.45 8.69 13.12
N GLY A 48 20.01 7.49 12.91
CA GLY A 48 20.62 6.68 13.96
C GLY A 48 19.64 5.93 14.87
N GLN A 49 18.34 6.00 14.59
CA GLN A 49 17.29 5.28 15.32
C GLN A 49 16.78 4.09 14.51
N GLN A 50 16.55 2.96 15.17
CA GLN A 50 15.90 1.80 14.55
C GLN A 50 14.39 2.03 14.48
N VAL A 51 13.84 2.05 13.27
CA VAL A 51 12.43 2.30 12.99
C VAL A 51 11.86 1.10 12.23
N ARG A 52 10.62 0.71 12.58
CA ARG A 52 9.85 -0.25 11.77
C ARG A 52 9.24 0.50 10.60
N ALA A 53 9.81 0.36 9.42
CA ALA A 53 9.26 0.90 8.18
C ALA A 53 8.45 -0.20 7.48
N GLU A 54 7.21 0.08 7.09
CA GLU A 54 6.45 -0.86 6.27
C GLU A 54 7.19 -1.17 4.98
N THR A 55 7.10 -2.41 4.50
CA THR A 55 7.69 -2.76 3.21
C THR A 55 6.92 -2.08 2.08
N SER A 56 7.57 -1.86 0.92
CA SER A 56 6.90 -1.29 -0.25
C SER A 56 5.63 -2.07 -0.61
N VAL A 57 5.71 -3.41 -0.54
CA VAL A 57 4.60 -4.32 -0.82
C VAL A 57 3.49 -4.20 0.23
N GLU A 58 3.80 -4.05 1.52
CA GLU A 58 2.80 -3.81 2.56
C GLU A 58 2.02 -2.51 2.31
N ILE A 59 2.74 -1.43 2.00
CA ILE A 59 2.14 -0.12 1.74
C ILE A 59 1.17 -0.21 0.56
N ILE A 60 1.59 -0.81 -0.56
CA ILE A 60 0.71 -0.92 -1.73
C ILE A 60 -0.44 -1.90 -1.48
N ALA A 61 -0.22 -3.00 -0.74
CA ALA A 61 -1.27 -3.93 -0.34
C ALA A 61 -2.37 -3.20 0.45
N LYS A 62 -2.00 -2.38 1.43
CA LYS A 62 -2.96 -1.60 2.22
C LYS A 62 -3.73 -0.60 1.36
N LYS A 63 -3.07 0.09 0.44
CA LYS A 63 -3.73 1.01 -0.50
C LYS A 63 -4.78 0.27 -1.34
N MET A 64 -4.40 -0.85 -1.94
CA MET A 64 -5.28 -1.64 -2.79
C MET A 64 -6.44 -2.27 -2.02
N TRP A 65 -6.17 -2.80 -0.82
CA TRP A 65 -7.17 -3.47 0.02
C TRP A 65 -8.21 -2.53 0.61
N HIS A 66 -7.79 -1.34 1.05
CA HIS A 66 -8.67 -0.40 1.77
C HIS A 66 -9.31 0.66 0.88
N ARG A 67 -8.67 1.04 -0.23
CA ARG A 67 -9.13 2.13 -1.10
C ARG A 67 -8.83 1.91 -2.59
N GLY A 68 -8.66 0.66 -3.03
CA GLY A 68 -8.44 0.36 -4.45
C GLY A 68 -9.60 0.82 -5.35
N ASP A 69 -10.80 0.96 -4.78
CA ASP A 69 -11.98 1.56 -5.43
C ASP A 69 -11.87 3.09 -5.64
N ARG A 70 -10.80 3.75 -5.15
CA ARG A 70 -10.57 5.21 -5.26
C ARG A 70 -9.10 5.52 -5.55
N ILE A 71 -8.52 4.82 -6.51
CA ILE A 71 -7.11 4.97 -6.88
C ILE A 71 -6.77 6.41 -7.32
N THR A 72 -5.53 6.82 -7.06
CA THR A 72 -4.97 8.11 -7.48
C THR A 72 -3.83 7.93 -8.47
N GLY A 73 -3.46 9.00 -9.20
CA GLY A 73 -2.30 8.97 -10.10
C GLY A 73 -0.99 8.58 -9.39
N ARG A 74 -0.83 8.97 -8.12
CA ARG A 74 0.34 8.58 -7.30
C ARG A 74 0.34 7.09 -6.98
N ASP A 75 -0.83 6.53 -6.65
CA ASP A 75 -0.93 5.09 -6.36
C ASP A 75 -0.60 4.25 -7.62
N ILE A 76 -0.97 4.72 -8.82
CA ILE A 76 -0.59 4.09 -10.10
C ILE A 76 0.94 4.12 -10.29
N PHE A 77 1.57 5.26 -10.02
CA PHE A 77 3.03 5.41 -10.09
C PHE A 77 3.74 4.48 -9.10
N ASP A 78 3.36 4.52 -7.82
CA ASP A 78 3.94 3.69 -6.76
C ASP A 78 3.81 2.20 -7.10
N PHE A 79 2.64 1.78 -7.59
CA PHE A 79 2.40 0.40 -8.00
C PHE A 79 3.34 0.01 -9.15
N ALA A 80 3.46 0.82 -10.19
CA ALA A 80 4.31 0.54 -11.34
C ALA A 80 5.79 0.42 -10.93
N LEU A 81 6.26 1.28 -10.02
CA LEU A 81 7.61 1.23 -9.49
C LEU A 81 7.88 -0.08 -8.75
N ILE A 82 6.94 -0.51 -7.90
CA ILE A 82 7.07 -1.77 -7.14
C ILE A 82 6.97 -2.97 -8.08
N ALA A 83 6.09 -2.92 -9.07
CA ALA A 83 5.97 -3.97 -10.08
C ALA A 83 7.25 -4.14 -10.92
N GLU A 84 7.98 -3.06 -11.18
CA GLU A 84 9.29 -3.12 -11.87
C GLU A 84 10.38 -3.70 -10.95
N ARG A 85 10.47 -3.25 -9.70
CA ARG A 85 11.60 -3.59 -8.82
C ARG A 85 11.43 -4.87 -8.03
N GLU A 86 10.22 -5.17 -7.61
CA GLU A 86 9.89 -6.26 -6.69
C GLU A 86 8.72 -7.13 -7.18
N PRO A 87 8.66 -7.54 -8.48
CA PRO A 87 7.48 -8.19 -9.05
C PRO A 87 7.08 -9.47 -8.32
N LYS A 88 8.06 -10.28 -7.89
CA LYS A 88 7.81 -11.54 -7.18
C LYS A 88 7.18 -11.31 -5.80
N ALA A 89 7.67 -10.31 -5.06
CA ALA A 89 7.13 -9.96 -3.76
C ALA A 89 5.72 -9.37 -3.89
N LEU A 90 5.49 -8.57 -4.93
CA LEU A 90 4.16 -8.05 -5.26
C LEU A 90 3.17 -9.18 -5.62
N MET A 91 3.59 -10.15 -6.43
CA MET A 91 2.77 -11.35 -6.75
C MET A 91 2.42 -12.18 -5.52
N ALA A 92 3.37 -12.37 -4.60
CA ALA A 92 3.10 -13.10 -3.36
C ALA A 92 2.00 -12.45 -2.50
N ALA A 93 1.72 -11.16 -2.68
CA ALA A 93 0.66 -10.42 -1.99
C ALA A 93 -0.65 -10.30 -2.79
N ALA A 94 -0.82 -11.06 -3.89
CA ALA A 94 -1.94 -10.94 -4.84
C ALA A 94 -3.33 -10.90 -4.18
N GLU A 95 -3.55 -11.69 -3.13
CA GLU A 95 -4.84 -11.78 -2.44
C GLU A 95 -5.32 -10.44 -1.85
N TRP A 96 -4.39 -9.56 -1.49
CA TRP A 96 -4.67 -8.24 -0.93
C TRP A 96 -4.88 -7.16 -2.01
N MET A 97 -4.54 -7.47 -3.26
CA MET A 97 -4.52 -6.52 -4.37
C MET A 97 -5.80 -6.58 -5.21
N VAL A 98 -6.34 -7.79 -5.40
CA VAL A 98 -7.37 -8.04 -6.42
C VAL A 98 -8.79 -7.67 -6.00
N ARG A 99 -9.03 -7.40 -4.72
CA ARG A 99 -10.37 -7.11 -4.16
C ARG A 99 -11.15 -6.06 -4.95
N HIS A 100 -10.45 -5.02 -5.41
CA HIS A 100 -11.02 -3.89 -6.13
C HIS A 100 -10.56 -3.80 -7.59
N ALA A 101 -9.99 -4.86 -8.17
CA ALA A 101 -9.41 -4.85 -9.52
C ALA A 101 -10.39 -4.34 -10.60
N ALA A 102 -11.65 -4.78 -10.56
CA ALA A 102 -12.68 -4.32 -11.50
C ALA A 102 -12.93 -2.79 -11.39
N ALA A 103 -13.00 -2.26 -10.17
CA ALA A 103 -13.18 -0.82 -9.93
C ALA A 103 -11.94 -0.01 -10.32
N VAL A 104 -10.74 -0.59 -10.18
CA VAL A 104 -9.50 0.01 -10.67
C VAL A 104 -9.57 0.13 -12.20
N PHE A 105 -9.91 -0.95 -12.91
CA PHE A 105 -9.99 -0.94 -14.37
C PHE A 105 -10.99 0.09 -14.89
N GLN A 106 -12.18 0.14 -14.29
CA GLN A 106 -13.21 1.13 -14.62
C GLN A 106 -12.68 2.57 -14.42
N GLN A 107 -12.01 2.85 -13.31
CA GLN A 107 -11.49 4.19 -13.04
C GLN A 107 -10.36 4.62 -13.98
N LEU A 108 -9.51 3.68 -14.42
CA LEU A 108 -8.46 4.00 -15.40
C LEU A 108 -9.06 4.51 -16.71
N ASP A 109 -10.25 4.03 -17.07
CA ASP A 109 -10.95 4.44 -18.28
C ASP A 109 -11.80 5.72 -18.05
N GLU A 110 -12.58 5.78 -16.95
CA GLU A 110 -13.49 6.88 -16.66
C GLU A 110 -12.80 8.16 -16.15
N ARG A 111 -11.65 8.03 -15.48
CA ARG A 111 -10.93 9.13 -14.81
C ARG A 111 -9.56 9.39 -15.43
N TYR A 112 -9.37 9.06 -16.71
CA TYR A 112 -8.10 9.17 -17.42
C TYR A 112 -7.40 10.52 -17.19
N GLU A 113 -8.05 11.63 -17.55
CA GLU A 113 -7.43 12.97 -17.47
C GLU A 113 -7.06 13.40 -16.03
N PRO A 114 -7.96 13.30 -15.03
CA PRO A 114 -7.59 13.58 -13.65
C PRO A 114 -6.46 12.70 -13.11
N LEU A 115 -6.44 11.41 -13.44
CA LEU A 115 -5.41 10.48 -12.99
C LEU A 115 -4.07 10.79 -13.64
N LYS A 116 -4.05 11.06 -14.95
CA LYS A 116 -2.86 11.46 -15.70
C LYS A 116 -2.25 12.72 -15.12
N LYS A 117 -3.05 13.76 -14.86
CA LYS A 117 -2.57 15.00 -14.24
C LYS A 117 -1.93 14.76 -12.86
N GLN A 118 -2.52 13.90 -12.04
CA GLN A 118 -1.95 13.57 -10.72
C GLN A 118 -0.64 12.76 -10.84
N PHE A 119 -0.57 11.87 -11.83
CA PHE A 119 0.59 11.05 -12.11
C PHE A 119 1.76 11.89 -12.61
N GLU A 120 1.53 12.78 -13.57
CA GLU A 120 2.55 13.68 -14.13
C GLU A 120 3.06 14.71 -13.10
N ALA A 121 2.31 14.94 -12.02
CA ALA A 121 2.73 15.81 -10.91
C ALA A 121 3.63 15.08 -9.89
N VAL A 122 3.94 13.80 -10.07
CA VAL A 122 4.89 13.07 -9.21
C VAL A 122 6.30 13.54 -9.53
N ASP A 123 6.99 14.09 -8.53
CA ASP A 123 8.40 14.46 -8.63
C ASP A 123 9.28 13.20 -8.47
N ALA A 124 9.64 12.59 -9.60
CA ALA A 124 10.39 11.36 -9.66
C ALA A 124 11.88 11.60 -9.98
N LEU A 125 12.77 10.83 -9.35
CA LEU A 125 14.20 10.95 -9.60
C LEU A 125 14.68 10.05 -10.74
N ASN A 126 14.54 8.73 -10.59
CA ASN A 126 15.20 7.73 -11.44
C ASN A 126 14.22 6.75 -12.11
N PHE A 127 12.93 7.04 -12.09
CA PHE A 127 11.89 6.18 -12.65
C PHE A 127 10.83 7.05 -13.33
N HIS A 128 10.78 7.01 -14.66
CA HIS A 128 10.00 7.92 -15.50
C HIS A 128 9.11 7.18 -16.51
N PRO A 129 8.24 6.25 -16.08
CA PRO A 129 7.25 5.68 -16.97
C PRO A 129 6.27 6.77 -17.45
N THR A 130 5.73 6.61 -18.65
CA THR A 130 4.55 7.39 -19.04
C THR A 130 3.32 6.89 -18.26
N PHE A 131 2.29 7.74 -18.16
CA PHE A 131 1.03 7.36 -17.52
C PHE A 131 0.44 6.08 -18.14
N ASP A 132 0.44 5.97 -19.47
CA ASP A 132 -0.09 4.81 -20.17
C ASP A 132 0.73 3.54 -19.91
N GLN A 133 2.07 3.66 -19.82
CA GLN A 133 2.94 2.54 -19.45
C GLN A 133 2.63 2.04 -18.03
N ALA A 134 2.50 2.95 -17.06
CA ALA A 134 2.18 2.59 -15.69
C ALA A 134 0.77 1.97 -15.56
N CYS A 135 -0.22 2.50 -16.28
CA CYS A 135 -1.55 1.90 -16.37
C CYS A 135 -1.50 0.50 -17.00
N GLY A 136 -0.69 0.31 -18.04
CA GLY A 136 -0.46 -0.99 -18.68
C GLY A 136 0.13 -2.00 -17.70
N THR A 137 1.17 -1.62 -16.96
CA THR A 137 1.78 -2.45 -15.92
C THR A 137 0.78 -2.82 -14.83
N LEU A 138 0.02 -1.85 -14.32
CA LEU A 138 -1.01 -2.09 -13.31
C LEU A 138 -2.09 -3.06 -13.82
N LYS A 139 -2.63 -2.83 -15.03
CA LYS A 139 -3.65 -3.69 -15.64
C LYS A 139 -3.12 -5.12 -15.84
N ALA A 140 -1.94 -5.26 -16.45
CA ALA A 140 -1.32 -6.56 -16.70
C ALA A 140 -1.08 -7.34 -15.41
N MET A 141 -0.55 -6.68 -14.38
CA MET A 141 -0.23 -7.32 -13.11
C MET A 141 -1.49 -7.75 -12.35
N LEU A 142 -2.53 -6.91 -12.29
CA LEU A 142 -3.81 -7.27 -11.66
C LEU A 142 -4.52 -8.40 -12.41
N THR A 143 -4.45 -8.41 -13.75
CA THR A 143 -4.98 -9.52 -14.55
C THR A 143 -4.26 -10.83 -14.22
N ALA A 144 -2.92 -10.83 -14.19
CA ALA A 144 -2.14 -12.00 -13.82
C ALA A 144 -2.51 -12.51 -12.41
N MET A 145 -2.64 -11.61 -11.42
CA MET A 145 -3.08 -11.98 -10.07
C MET A 145 -4.48 -12.63 -10.06
N LEU A 146 -5.42 -12.13 -10.86
CA LEU A 146 -6.77 -12.69 -10.96
C LEU A 146 -6.75 -14.09 -11.61
N GLU A 147 -5.88 -14.30 -12.61
CA GLU A 147 -5.70 -15.59 -13.28
C GLU A 147 -5.00 -16.65 -12.42
N GLU A 148 -4.14 -16.25 -11.48
CA GLU A 148 -3.51 -17.13 -10.49
C GLU A 148 -4.41 -17.41 -9.27
N SER A 149 -5.43 -16.58 -9.03
CA SER A 149 -6.38 -16.72 -7.93
C SER A 149 -7.49 -17.80 -8.02
N PRO A 150 -7.70 -18.64 -9.06
CA PRO A 150 -8.86 -19.53 -9.13
C PRO A 150 -8.93 -20.69 -8.11
N GLN A 151 -7.85 -21.05 -7.39
CA GLN A 151 -7.85 -22.26 -6.54
C GLN A 151 -7.13 -22.06 -5.19
N ARG A 152 -7.80 -21.39 -4.24
CA ARG A 152 -7.61 -21.61 -2.78
C ARG A 152 -8.95 -21.78 -2.07
N LYS A 153 -9.86 -22.54 -2.69
CA LYS A 153 -11.03 -23.15 -2.05
C LYS A 153 -10.93 -24.66 -2.29
N SER A 154 -11.09 -25.43 -1.21
CA SER A 154 -11.00 -26.90 -1.05
C SER A 154 -9.60 -27.50 -0.90
N ASP A 155 -9.00 -27.31 0.28
CA ASP A 155 -8.28 -28.38 0.99
C ASP A 155 -8.57 -28.16 2.49
N ALA A 156 -9.83 -28.39 2.87
CA ALA A 156 -10.13 -28.73 4.24
C ALA A 156 -9.86 -30.24 4.36
N PRO A 157 -9.18 -30.72 5.41
CA PRO A 157 -9.06 -32.15 5.61
C PRO A 157 -10.46 -32.72 5.80
N ASP A 158 -10.80 -33.76 5.03
CA ASP A 158 -11.93 -34.62 5.31
C ASP A 158 -11.85 -35.02 6.79
N VAL A 159 -12.77 -34.49 7.59
CA VAL A 159 -13.01 -35.01 8.94
C VAL A 159 -13.71 -36.34 8.72
N ASP A 160 -12.92 -37.40 8.80
CA ASP A 160 -13.37 -38.78 8.92
C ASP A 160 -14.19 -38.91 10.21
N ASP A 161 -15.50 -38.64 10.13
CA ASP A 161 -16.48 -38.98 11.15
C ASP A 161 -16.69 -40.50 11.12
N GLY A 162 -15.73 -41.23 11.71
CA GLY A 162 -15.88 -42.64 12.04
C GLY A 162 -17.09 -42.87 12.96
N PRO A 163 -17.77 -44.02 12.88
CA PRO A 163 -19.02 -44.24 13.58
C PRO A 163 -18.79 -44.34 15.09
N HIS A 164 -19.43 -43.43 15.83
CA HIS A 164 -19.51 -43.45 17.28
C HIS A 164 -20.47 -44.58 17.71
N ASP A 165 -19.92 -45.76 18.03
CA ASP A 165 -20.65 -46.79 18.78
C ASP A 165 -20.82 -46.33 20.23
N GLY A 166 -22.06 -45.99 20.60
CA GLY A 166 -22.47 -45.79 21.99
C GLY A 166 -23.24 -47.03 22.49
N PRO A 167 -23.02 -47.53 23.72
CA PRO A 167 -23.76 -48.68 24.21
C PRO A 167 -25.19 -48.26 24.58
N ALA A 168 -26.16 -49.02 24.06
CA ALA A 168 -27.56 -48.92 24.43
C ALA A 168 -27.76 -49.40 25.88
N VAL A 169 -28.11 -48.47 26.77
CA VAL A 169 -28.66 -48.77 28.08
C VAL A 169 -30.08 -49.27 27.88
N THR A 170 -30.34 -50.55 28.20
CA THR A 170 -31.70 -51.06 28.38
C THR A 170 -31.79 -51.67 29.77
N GLY A 171 -32.67 -51.10 30.60
CA GLY A 171 -32.94 -51.61 31.94
C GLY A 171 -33.91 -52.78 31.93
N THR A 172 -33.69 -53.68 32.88
CA THR A 172 -34.65 -54.33 33.79
C THR A 172 -33.88 -55.00 34.91
#